data_AF-A0A2H0BCA0-F1
#
_entry.id   AF-A0A2H0BCA0-F1
#
_cell.length_a   1.000
_cell.length_b   1.000
_cell.length_c   1.000
_cell.angle_alpha   90.00
_cell.angle_beta   90.00
_cell.angle_gamma   90.00
#
_symmetry.space_group_name_H-M   'P 1'
#
loop_
_entity.id
_entity.type
_entity.pdbx_description
1 polymer ?
#
loop_
_entity_poly.entity_id
_entity_poly.type
_entity_poly.pdbx_seq_one_letter_code
_entity_poly.pdbx_strand_id
1 'polypeptide(L)'
;MKLNKVLIFIGLVLGTFFSSYAQLASWDLLTNGLPTQVSANVVAGNFTGGSGISTITYSSNGAYATGWSTIILDVTDYYQIYISPASGYKLTINTLNFGERRSLTSIHTYEVQYAFDPAFTSPVTLATVNVPDDDLERVGNITGLNIIANPGDTIYFRWYGYGAEQGTGTWRINDTTLKITGIISQANLNNNDSYIQNPALQIPAGNISSMATIPGLAVPVFKVSVNDAGTSDGLPTIVTLITLKNTLPANGADWQTTIQGVTIKNGINPVNILQTNININSITFTFASGDLVIPDNDSAELTFSVFLNNMGLTDSS
;
A
#
# COMPACT_ATOMS: atom_id res chain seq x y z
N MET A 1 -59.60 -18.18 -20.34
CA MET A 1 -58.32 -18.53 -19.68
C MET A 1 -57.61 -17.21 -19.33
N LYS A 2 -57.68 -16.78 -18.06
CA LYS A 2 -57.10 -15.50 -17.61
C LYS A 2 -55.61 -15.71 -17.30
N LEU A 3 -54.74 -15.01 -18.03
CA LEU A 3 -53.31 -15.06 -17.84
C LEU A 3 -52.92 -14.07 -16.71
N ASN A 4 -52.66 -14.59 -15.52
CA ASN A 4 -52.16 -13.80 -14.39
C ASN A 4 -50.67 -13.51 -14.63
N LYS A 5 -50.34 -12.26 -14.96
CA LYS A 5 -48.95 -11.80 -15.05
C LYS A 5 -48.43 -11.55 -13.63
N VAL A 6 -47.51 -12.39 -13.18
CA VAL A 6 -46.76 -12.20 -11.94
C VAL A 6 -45.62 -11.22 -12.23
N LEU A 7 -45.65 -10.05 -11.61
CA LEU A 7 -44.55 -9.09 -11.61
C LEU A 7 -43.60 -9.49 -10.47
N ILE A 8 -42.37 -9.90 -10.80
CA ILE A 8 -41.31 -10.13 -9.82
C ILE A 8 -40.54 -8.82 -9.67
N PHE A 9 -40.69 -8.15 -8.52
CA PHE A 9 -39.81 -7.05 -8.12
C PHE A 9 -38.48 -7.64 -7.62
N ILE A 10 -37.41 -7.50 -8.40
CA ILE A 10 -36.05 -7.70 -7.90
C ILE A 10 -35.62 -6.37 -7.28
N GLY A 11 -35.71 -6.28 -5.96
CA GLY A 11 -35.17 -5.15 -5.21
C GLY A 11 -33.64 -5.21 -5.21
N LEU A 12 -33.00 -4.30 -5.94
CA LEU A 12 -31.56 -4.07 -5.86
C LEU A 12 -31.28 -3.32 -4.56
N VAL A 13 -30.82 -4.03 -3.53
CA VAL A 13 -30.30 -3.42 -2.31
C VAL A 13 -28.91 -2.87 -2.62
N LEU A 14 -28.82 -1.57 -2.91
CA LEU A 14 -27.56 -0.84 -2.90
C LEU A 14 -27.13 -0.69 -1.44
N GLY A 15 -26.36 -1.67 -0.94
CA GLY A 15 -25.69 -1.54 0.35
C GLY A 15 -24.63 -0.45 0.24
N THR A 16 -24.85 0.69 0.87
CA THR A 16 -23.77 1.66 1.11
C THR A 16 -22.80 1.03 2.10
N PHE A 17 -21.68 0.50 1.59
CA PHE A 17 -20.56 0.09 2.42
C PHE A 17 -19.93 1.36 3.01
N PHE A 18 -20.39 1.78 4.19
CA PHE A 18 -19.58 2.63 5.04
C PHE A 18 -18.37 1.78 5.45
N SER A 19 -17.20 2.09 4.88
CA SER A 19 -15.95 1.49 5.33
C SER A 19 -15.63 2.09 6.70
N SER A 20 -16.06 1.46 7.79
CA SER A 20 -15.53 1.77 9.11
C SER A 20 -14.12 1.17 9.21
N TYR A 21 -13.16 1.98 9.64
CA TYR A 21 -11.83 1.48 9.95
C TYR A 21 -11.92 0.49 11.12
N ALA A 22 -11.22 -0.65 11.00
CA ALA A 22 -11.24 -1.68 12.02
C ALA A 22 -10.34 -1.30 13.21
N GLN A 23 -10.67 -1.77 14.41
CA GLN A 23 -9.78 -1.62 15.56
C GLN A 23 -8.52 -2.47 15.35
N LEU A 24 -7.35 -1.83 15.39
CA LEU A 24 -6.05 -2.51 15.26
C LEU A 24 -5.53 -2.94 16.63
N ALA A 25 -5.61 -2.05 17.63
CA ALA A 25 -5.23 -2.34 19.01
C ALA A 25 -5.98 -1.45 20.01
N SER A 26 -6.19 -1.94 21.24
CA SER A 26 -6.74 -1.18 22.37
C SER A 26 -6.08 -1.52 23.70
N TRP A 27 -6.18 -0.59 24.66
CA TRP A 27 -5.71 -0.75 26.04
C TRP A 27 -6.83 -0.35 27.00
N ASP A 28 -7.15 -1.20 27.99
CA ASP A 28 -8.18 -0.88 28.99
C ASP A 28 -7.64 0.02 30.11
N LEU A 29 -6.35 -0.09 30.42
CA LEU A 29 -5.63 0.64 31.46
C LEU A 29 -6.21 0.46 32.87
N LEU A 30 -6.90 -0.65 33.13
CA LEU A 30 -7.57 -0.90 34.40
C LEU A 30 -6.63 -1.44 35.48
N THR A 31 -5.81 -2.42 35.10
CA THR A 31 -4.95 -3.15 36.06
C THR A 31 -3.48 -3.17 35.68
N ASN A 32 -3.17 -2.94 34.40
CA ASN A 32 -1.83 -2.94 33.86
C ASN A 32 -1.81 -2.23 32.50
N GLY A 33 -0.63 -2.12 31.90
CA GLY A 33 -0.43 -1.50 30.59
C GLY A 33 -0.48 -2.48 29.42
N LEU A 34 -0.88 -3.74 29.59
CA LEU A 34 -0.92 -4.69 28.49
C LEU A 34 -2.03 -4.31 27.48
N PRO A 35 -1.81 -4.52 26.18
CA PRO A 35 -2.88 -4.38 25.20
C PRO A 35 -3.97 -5.43 25.46
N THR A 36 -5.24 -5.03 25.36
CA THR A 36 -6.39 -5.88 25.71
C THR A 36 -7.09 -6.49 24.51
N GLN A 37 -7.06 -5.81 23.37
CA GLN A 37 -7.55 -6.35 22.11
C GLN A 37 -6.55 -5.97 21.03
N VAL A 38 -6.07 -6.97 20.30
CA VAL A 38 -5.12 -6.80 19.20
C VAL A 38 -5.66 -7.56 18.01
N SER A 39 -5.78 -6.89 16.87
CA SER A 39 -6.25 -7.53 15.64
C SER A 39 -5.26 -8.60 15.17
N ALA A 40 -5.74 -9.57 14.40
CA ALA A 40 -4.86 -10.55 13.78
C ALA A 40 -3.79 -9.85 12.94
N ASN A 41 -2.56 -10.36 12.98
CA ASN A 41 -1.39 -9.82 12.27
C ASN A 41 -0.95 -8.42 12.71
N VAL A 42 -1.41 -7.96 13.88
CA VAL A 42 -0.90 -6.76 14.55
C VAL A 42 -0.12 -7.20 15.78
N VAL A 43 1.00 -6.53 16.04
CA VAL A 43 1.72 -6.60 17.31
C VAL A 43 1.56 -5.25 18.00
N ALA A 44 1.19 -5.26 19.28
CA ALA A 44 1.01 -4.06 20.09
C ALA A 44 1.84 -4.15 21.37
N GLY A 45 2.44 -3.03 21.76
CA GLY A 45 3.26 -2.89 22.95
C GLY A 45 2.48 -2.49 24.19
N ASN A 46 3.15 -2.55 25.34
CA ASN A 46 2.60 -2.08 26.60
C ASN A 46 2.49 -0.55 26.63
N PHE A 47 1.48 -0.05 27.34
CA PHE A 47 1.39 1.34 27.79
C PHE A 47 2.43 1.60 28.88
N THR A 48 3.38 2.48 28.57
CA THR A 48 4.57 2.76 29.39
C THR A 48 4.76 4.27 29.58
N GLY A 49 5.61 4.65 30.54
CA GLY A 49 5.93 6.04 30.85
C GLY A 49 7.40 6.35 30.57
N GLY A 50 7.68 7.59 30.19
CA GLY A 50 9.04 8.12 30.12
C GLY A 50 9.68 8.28 31.50
N SER A 51 10.99 8.51 31.52
CA SER A 51 11.76 8.58 32.77
C SER A 51 11.53 9.85 33.59
N GLY A 52 10.91 10.88 33.02
CA GLY A 52 10.65 12.15 33.71
C GLY A 52 9.38 12.13 34.58
N ILE A 53 8.45 11.21 34.31
CA ILE A 53 7.24 11.02 35.12
C ILE A 53 7.39 9.90 36.16
N SER A 54 6.51 9.90 37.15
CA SER A 54 6.42 8.81 38.12
C SER A 54 6.05 7.48 37.45
N THR A 55 6.27 6.37 38.15
CA THR A 55 5.71 5.08 37.76
C THR A 55 4.21 5.21 37.52
N ILE A 56 3.74 4.61 36.43
CA ILE A 56 2.32 4.61 36.07
C ILE A 56 1.52 3.84 37.11
N THR A 57 0.46 4.46 37.60
CA THR A 57 -0.52 3.84 38.48
C THR A 57 -1.78 3.53 37.71
N TYR A 58 -2.23 2.27 37.75
CA TYR A 58 -3.47 1.81 37.12
C TYR A 58 -4.61 1.78 38.14
N SER A 59 -5.81 2.10 37.70
CA SER A 59 -7.00 2.20 38.54
C SER A 59 -8.26 1.87 37.74
N SER A 60 -9.41 1.80 38.41
CA SER A 60 -10.71 1.59 37.76
C SER A 60 -11.07 2.64 36.71
N ASN A 61 -10.41 3.80 36.72
CA ASN A 61 -10.70 4.93 35.84
C ASN A 61 -9.57 5.18 34.83
N GLY A 62 -8.62 4.25 34.71
CA GLY A 62 -7.50 4.32 33.77
C GLY A 62 -6.13 4.47 34.45
N ALA A 63 -5.15 4.91 33.66
CA ALA A 63 -3.74 5.00 34.05
C ALA A 63 -3.28 6.44 34.20
N TYR A 64 -2.60 6.75 35.30
CA TYR A 64 -2.08 8.10 35.57
C TYR A 64 -0.67 8.09 36.14
N ALA A 65 -0.03 9.24 36.06
CA ALA A 65 1.27 9.54 36.63
C ALA A 65 1.32 11.01 37.08
N THR A 66 2.30 11.32 37.90
CA THR A 66 2.70 12.67 38.31
C THR A 66 4.09 12.98 37.73
N GLY A 67 4.64 14.15 38.02
CA GLY A 67 5.99 14.55 37.62
C GLY A 67 6.04 15.41 36.35
N TRP A 68 4.88 15.82 35.82
CA TRP A 68 4.80 16.60 34.59
C TRP A 68 5.48 17.97 34.71
N SER A 69 6.23 18.33 33.67
CA SER A 69 6.92 19.61 33.55
C SER A 69 6.02 20.83 33.67
N THR A 70 6.48 21.85 34.38
CA THR A 70 5.67 23.03 34.74
C THR A 70 5.69 24.17 33.72
N ILE A 71 6.56 24.11 32.70
CA ILE A 71 6.73 25.21 31.75
C ILE A 71 6.63 24.70 30.31
N ILE A 72 7.69 24.06 29.82
CA ILE A 72 7.79 23.58 28.45
C ILE A 72 7.73 22.05 28.41
N LEU A 73 7.52 21.51 27.21
CA LEU A 73 7.64 20.09 26.94
C LEU A 73 9.03 19.59 27.35
N ASP A 74 9.06 18.56 28.20
CA ASP A 74 10.23 17.73 28.47
C ASP A 74 10.09 16.42 27.69
N VAL A 75 11.12 16.08 26.91
CA VAL A 75 11.13 14.90 26.04
C VAL A 75 11.14 13.58 26.82
N THR A 76 11.32 13.64 28.14
CA THR A 76 11.25 12.50 29.05
C THR A 76 9.91 12.37 29.77
N ASP A 77 9.03 13.38 29.66
CA ASP A 77 7.70 13.41 30.29
C ASP A 77 6.62 12.93 29.31
N TYR A 78 6.45 11.61 29.19
CA TYR A 78 5.45 11.08 28.25
C TYR A 78 4.80 9.77 28.69
N TYR A 79 3.63 9.49 28.12
CA TYR A 79 3.12 8.13 27.94
C TYR A 79 3.49 7.58 26.56
N GLN A 80 3.69 6.27 26.44
CA GLN A 80 4.05 5.62 25.18
C GLN A 80 3.34 4.28 24.96
N ILE A 81 2.93 4.05 23.71
CA ILE A 81 2.60 2.73 23.15
C ILE A 81 3.36 2.53 21.85
N TYR A 82 3.37 1.30 21.34
CA TYR A 82 3.79 1.02 19.97
C TYR A 82 2.89 -0.01 19.31
N ILE A 83 2.91 -0.01 17.98
CA ILE A 83 2.22 -0.98 17.13
C ILE A 83 3.08 -1.28 15.90
N SER A 84 3.07 -2.54 15.46
CA SER A 84 3.74 -2.98 14.23
C SER A 84 2.91 -4.03 13.50
N PRO A 85 3.00 -4.12 12.16
CA PRO A 85 2.47 -5.26 11.44
C PRO A 85 3.28 -6.52 11.75
N ALA A 86 2.61 -7.67 11.77
CA ALA A 86 3.29 -8.95 11.66
C ALA A 86 3.98 -9.08 10.29
N SER A 87 4.94 -10.00 10.19
CA SER A 87 5.69 -10.26 8.95
C SER A 87 4.77 -10.48 7.76
N GLY A 88 5.04 -9.80 6.64
CA GLY A 88 4.24 -9.89 5.41
C GLY A 88 2.98 -9.02 5.38
N TYR A 89 2.73 -8.22 6.41
CA TYR A 89 1.59 -7.30 6.48
C TYR A 89 2.05 -5.84 6.53
N LYS A 90 1.12 -4.93 6.19
CA LYS A 90 1.26 -3.50 6.39
C LYS A 90 0.06 -2.94 7.15
N LEU A 91 0.29 -1.89 7.91
CA LEU A 91 -0.76 -1.12 8.59
C LEU A 91 -0.95 0.22 7.90
N THR A 92 -2.20 0.66 7.81
CA THR A 92 -2.57 2.05 7.59
C THR A 92 -3.36 2.50 8.81
N ILE A 93 -2.82 3.43 9.59
CA ILE A 93 -3.48 3.98 10.77
C ILE A 93 -4.27 5.21 10.37
N ASN A 94 -5.55 5.22 10.74
CA ASN A 94 -6.50 6.26 10.35
C ASN A 94 -7.02 7.08 11.53
N THR A 95 -7.10 6.47 12.72
CA THR A 95 -7.48 7.20 13.92
C THR A 95 -6.71 6.75 15.15
N LEU A 96 -6.46 7.70 16.04
CA LEU A 96 -5.97 7.49 17.40
C LEU A 96 -6.98 8.13 18.37
N ASN A 97 -7.62 7.30 19.18
CA ASN A 97 -8.60 7.71 20.17
C ASN A 97 -8.06 7.47 21.58
N PHE A 98 -8.36 8.39 22.49
CA PHE A 98 -8.09 8.27 23.92
C PHE A 98 -8.99 9.23 24.69
N GLY A 99 -9.26 8.94 25.95
CA GLY A 99 -9.85 9.86 26.90
C GLY A 99 -8.76 10.36 27.84
N GLU A 100 -8.87 11.59 28.29
CA GLU A 100 -7.91 12.15 29.25
C GLU A 100 -8.60 12.91 30.38
N ARG A 101 -7.91 13.04 31.51
CA ARG A 101 -8.29 13.91 32.62
C ARG A 101 -7.05 14.39 33.36
N ARG A 102 -6.95 15.69 33.61
CA ARG A 102 -6.01 16.31 34.55
C ARG A 102 -6.61 16.43 35.96
N SER A 103 -5.77 16.45 36.99
CA SER A 103 -6.13 17.06 38.29
C SER A 103 -5.97 18.58 38.22
N LEU A 104 -6.56 19.31 39.17
CA LEU A 104 -6.53 20.78 39.22
C LEU A 104 -5.13 21.41 39.23
N THR A 105 -4.08 20.67 39.59
CA THR A 105 -2.70 21.19 39.60
C THR A 105 -1.78 20.58 38.53
N SER A 106 -2.31 19.77 37.62
CA SER A 106 -1.52 19.04 36.61
C SER A 106 -1.28 19.90 35.36
N ILE A 107 -1.03 19.26 34.21
CA ILE A 107 -0.74 19.85 32.89
C ILE A 107 -1.82 20.81 32.40
N HIS A 108 -1.41 21.82 31.63
CA HIS A 108 -2.31 22.72 30.87
C HIS A 108 -2.19 22.51 29.36
N THR A 109 -1.24 21.68 28.93
CA THR A 109 -1.05 21.36 27.52
C THR A 109 -0.58 19.93 27.37
N TYR A 110 -1.08 19.24 26.34
CA TYR A 110 -0.46 18.01 25.88
C TYR A 110 -0.13 18.07 24.39
N GLU A 111 0.89 17.31 24.01
CA GLU A 111 1.27 17.08 22.62
C GLU A 111 1.31 15.58 22.33
N VAL A 112 0.71 15.17 21.21
CA VAL A 112 0.76 13.79 20.72
C VAL A 112 1.67 13.74 19.52
N GLN A 113 2.67 12.85 19.56
CA GLN A 113 3.61 12.63 18.48
C GLN A 113 3.69 11.15 18.11
N TYR A 114 4.16 10.85 16.91
CA TYR A 114 4.61 9.51 16.54
C TYR A 114 5.99 9.51 15.89
N ALA A 115 6.67 8.37 15.94
CA ALA A 115 7.93 8.12 15.27
C ALA A 115 8.05 6.64 14.87
N PHE A 116 8.94 6.33 13.92
CA PHE A 116 9.27 4.95 13.55
C PHE A 116 10.47 4.37 14.31
N ASP A 117 11.06 5.17 15.20
CA ASP A 117 12.17 4.78 16.04
C ASP A 117 11.86 5.04 17.53
N PRO A 118 12.29 4.17 18.45
CA PRO A 118 11.98 4.30 19.87
C PRO A 118 12.69 5.48 20.54
N ALA A 119 13.71 6.06 19.92
CA ALA A 119 14.42 7.23 20.44
C ALA A 119 13.74 8.56 20.05
N PHE A 120 12.72 8.52 19.19
CA PHE A 120 12.02 9.69 18.66
C PHE A 120 12.98 10.68 17.98
N THR A 121 13.86 10.18 17.11
CA THR A 121 14.85 11.01 16.40
C THR A 121 14.23 11.89 15.31
N SER A 122 13.13 11.45 14.70
CA SER A 122 12.38 12.21 13.66
C SER A 122 10.88 12.13 13.92
N PRO A 123 10.39 12.77 14.99
CA PRO A 123 8.99 12.67 15.37
C PRO A 123 8.11 13.56 14.50
N VAL A 124 6.84 13.17 14.38
CA VAL A 124 5.80 13.96 13.73
C VAL A 124 4.72 14.27 14.75
N THR A 125 4.46 15.56 14.97
CA THR A 125 3.38 16.02 15.85
C THR A 125 2.02 15.83 15.19
N LEU A 126 1.14 15.09 15.87
CA LEU A 126 -0.24 14.85 15.45
C LEU A 126 -1.20 15.89 15.99
N ALA A 127 -1.00 16.34 17.23
CA ALA A 127 -1.85 17.32 17.88
C ALA A 127 -1.11 18.01 19.03
N THR A 128 -1.38 19.30 19.22
CA THR A 128 -1.03 20.05 20.43
C THR A 128 -2.33 20.66 20.96
N VAL A 129 -2.67 20.38 22.21
CA VAL A 129 -3.98 20.69 22.78
C VAL A 129 -3.81 21.40 24.11
N ASN A 130 -4.45 22.57 24.24
CA ASN A 130 -4.60 23.25 25.52
C ASN A 130 -5.71 22.56 26.32
N VAL A 131 -5.41 22.18 27.54
CA VAL A 131 -6.34 21.53 28.45
C VAL A 131 -6.99 22.61 29.33
N PRO A 132 -8.32 22.72 29.38
CA PRO A 132 -9.02 23.61 30.29
C PRO A 132 -8.62 23.42 31.75
N ASP A 133 -8.66 24.50 32.53
CA ASP A 133 -8.36 24.47 33.96
C ASP A 133 -9.54 23.92 34.79
N ASP A 134 -9.85 22.65 34.56
CA ASP A 134 -10.84 21.88 35.31
C ASP A 134 -10.45 20.39 35.33
N ASP A 135 -11.13 19.60 36.15
CA ASP A 135 -10.88 18.16 36.31
C ASP A 135 -11.91 17.30 35.58
N LEU A 136 -12.53 17.81 34.52
CA LEU A 136 -13.45 17.05 33.70
C LEU A 136 -12.71 16.05 32.79
N GLU A 137 -13.40 14.97 32.45
CA GLU A 137 -12.93 14.02 31.44
C GLU A 137 -13.16 14.58 30.03
N ARG A 138 -12.19 14.34 29.15
CA ARG A 138 -12.21 14.84 27.77
C ARG A 138 -11.88 13.72 26.80
N VAL A 139 -12.28 13.89 25.56
CA VAL A 139 -12.02 12.96 24.47
C VAL A 139 -10.95 13.54 23.56
N GLY A 140 -9.82 12.85 23.48
CA GLY A 140 -8.85 13.00 22.41
C GLY A 140 -9.22 12.09 21.25
N ASN A 141 -9.51 12.68 20.08
CA ASN A 141 -9.80 11.93 18.87
C ASN A 141 -9.06 12.57 17.69
N ILE A 142 -7.99 11.92 17.26
CA ILE A 142 -7.19 12.34 16.11
C ILE A 142 -7.62 11.48 14.92
N THR A 143 -8.28 12.09 13.95
CA THR A 143 -8.79 11.43 12.74
C THR A 143 -8.08 11.93 11.48
N GLY A 144 -8.36 11.29 10.34
CA GLY A 144 -7.76 11.68 9.06
C GLY A 144 -6.27 11.33 8.96
N LEU A 145 -5.79 10.42 9.81
CA LEU A 145 -4.42 9.93 9.74
C LEU A 145 -4.23 9.06 8.49
N ASN A 146 -3.01 9.09 7.96
CA ASN A 146 -2.56 8.23 6.89
C ASN A 146 -1.13 7.75 7.18
N ILE A 147 -0.93 7.22 8.38
CA ILE A 147 0.38 6.72 8.82
C ILE A 147 0.48 5.28 8.33
N ILE A 148 1.53 4.97 7.55
CA ILE A 148 1.73 3.65 6.95
C ILE A 148 2.94 2.99 7.62
N ALA A 149 2.75 1.81 8.21
CA ALA A 149 3.83 0.92 8.62
C ALA A 149 3.94 -0.24 7.64
N ASN A 150 5.09 -0.38 7.01
CA ASN A 150 5.43 -1.49 6.13
C ASN A 150 5.92 -2.70 6.96
N PRO A 151 6.10 -3.89 6.34
CA PRO A 151 6.70 -5.02 7.02
C PRO A 151 8.03 -4.65 7.68
N GLY A 152 8.16 -4.93 8.99
CA GLY A 152 9.35 -4.62 9.78
C GLY A 152 9.32 -3.26 10.49
N ASP A 153 8.43 -2.35 10.08
CA ASP A 153 8.29 -1.06 10.75
C ASP A 153 7.62 -1.19 12.12
N THR A 154 7.99 -0.33 13.06
CA THR A 154 7.27 -0.17 14.33
C THR A 154 6.96 1.29 14.54
N ILE A 155 5.68 1.62 14.75
CA ILE A 155 5.24 2.97 15.05
C ILE A 155 5.11 3.11 16.56
N TYR A 156 5.77 4.12 17.10
CA TYR A 156 5.64 4.53 18.50
C TYR A 156 4.79 5.78 18.57
N PHE A 157 3.88 5.84 19.53
CA PHE A 157 3.09 7.04 19.84
C PHE A 157 3.47 7.53 21.23
N ARG A 158 3.66 8.84 21.37
CA ARG A 158 3.91 9.49 22.66
C ARG A 158 2.90 10.60 22.93
N TRP A 159 2.49 10.69 24.19
CA TRP A 159 1.71 11.78 24.74
C TRP A 159 2.57 12.52 25.75
N TYR A 160 3.01 13.72 25.40
CA TYR A 160 3.76 14.60 26.27
C TYR A 160 2.81 15.52 27.01
N GLY A 161 2.96 15.64 28.32
CA GLY A 161 2.17 16.55 29.14
C GLY A 161 3.06 17.63 29.75
N TYR A 162 2.66 18.90 29.70
CA TYR A 162 3.45 20.00 30.26
C TYR A 162 2.61 21.22 30.63
N GLY A 163 3.27 22.25 31.15
CA GLY A 163 2.62 23.43 31.70
C GLY A 163 1.88 23.11 33.00
N ALA A 164 2.35 22.13 33.76
CA ALA A 164 1.72 21.76 35.02
C ALA A 164 1.84 22.85 36.09
N GLU A 165 0.82 23.05 36.91
CA GLU A 165 0.90 24.02 38.01
C GLU A 165 1.81 23.52 39.13
N GLN A 166 1.79 22.21 39.38
CA GLN A 166 2.68 21.53 40.31
C GLN A 166 3.02 20.13 39.79
N GLY A 167 4.26 19.68 40.03
CA GLY A 167 4.71 18.34 39.65
C GLY A 167 3.97 17.19 40.37
N THR A 168 3.19 17.47 41.41
CA THR A 168 2.35 16.47 42.10
C THR A 168 0.98 16.28 41.44
N GLY A 169 0.60 17.12 40.48
CA GLY A 169 -0.63 16.97 39.72
C GLY A 169 -0.60 15.68 38.87
N THR A 170 -1.75 15.01 38.78
CA THR A 170 -1.90 13.79 37.98
C THR A 170 -2.47 14.11 36.62
N TRP A 171 -1.96 13.47 35.58
CA TRP A 171 -2.63 13.41 34.27
C TRP A 171 -2.94 11.96 33.96
N ARG A 172 -4.15 11.68 33.48
CA ARG A 172 -4.67 10.32 33.31
C ARG A 172 -5.10 10.09 31.87
N ILE A 173 -4.79 8.91 31.34
CA ILE A 173 -5.50 8.35 30.18
C ILE A 173 -6.64 7.47 30.71
N ASN A 174 -7.87 7.79 30.33
CA ASN A 174 -9.08 7.17 30.88
C ASN A 174 -9.22 5.71 30.44
N ASP A 175 -9.86 4.91 31.28
CA ASP A 175 -10.05 3.49 31.03
C ASP A 175 -10.83 3.22 29.75
N THR A 176 -10.50 2.12 29.06
CA THR A 176 -11.21 1.61 27.86
C THR A 176 -11.32 2.56 26.67
N THR A 177 -10.65 3.71 26.72
CA THR A 177 -10.71 4.75 25.69
C THR A 177 -9.57 4.70 24.68
N LEU A 178 -8.39 4.18 25.06
CA LEU A 178 -7.19 4.20 24.23
C LEU A 178 -7.28 3.13 23.12
N LYS A 179 -7.44 3.59 21.87
CA LYS A 179 -7.66 2.73 20.69
C LYS A 179 -7.01 3.29 19.44
N ILE A 180 -6.36 2.41 18.68
CA ILE A 180 -5.89 2.69 17.32
C ILE A 180 -6.82 1.98 16.34
N THR A 181 -7.33 2.70 15.34
CA THR A 181 -8.09 2.10 14.24
C THR A 181 -7.45 2.39 12.90
N GLY A 182 -7.68 1.48 11.96
CA GLY A 182 -7.11 1.56 10.64
C GLY A 182 -7.41 0.32 9.80
N ILE A 183 -6.51 0.06 8.87
CA ILE A 183 -6.57 -1.07 7.95
C ILE A 183 -5.30 -1.89 8.14
N ILE A 184 -5.48 -3.21 8.24
CA ILE A 184 -4.40 -4.16 8.04
C ILE A 184 -4.61 -4.86 6.70
N SER A 185 -3.55 -4.96 5.92
CA SER A 185 -3.57 -5.65 4.63
C SER A 185 -2.27 -6.41 4.45
N GLN A 186 -2.30 -7.45 3.61
CA GLN A 186 -1.08 -8.08 3.17
C GLN A 186 -0.23 -7.01 2.48
N ALA A 187 1.05 -6.93 2.84
CA ALA A 187 1.98 -6.09 2.11
C ALA A 187 2.07 -6.64 0.69
N ASN A 188 1.92 -5.77 -0.31
CA ASN A 188 2.24 -6.18 -1.67
C ASN A 188 3.76 -6.35 -1.70
N LEU A 189 4.21 -7.60 -1.84
CA LEU A 189 5.63 -7.88 -2.02
C LEU A 189 6.09 -7.41 -3.41
N ASN A 190 5.21 -7.48 -4.42
CA ASN A 190 5.57 -7.13 -5.78
C ASN A 190 5.86 -5.62 -5.87
N ASN A 191 7.11 -5.27 -6.16
CA ASN A 191 7.46 -3.89 -6.47
C ASN A 191 7.02 -3.55 -7.92
N ASN A 192 7.17 -2.28 -8.33
CA ASN A 192 6.91 -1.84 -9.70
C ASN A 192 8.22 -1.42 -10.38
N ASP A 193 9.28 -2.18 -10.17
CA ASP A 193 10.60 -1.88 -10.71
C ASP A 193 10.86 -2.48 -12.09
N SER A 194 9.92 -3.27 -12.61
CA SER A 194 9.99 -3.79 -13.98
C SER A 194 9.90 -2.66 -15.01
N TYR A 195 10.77 -2.67 -16.00
CA TYR A 195 10.76 -1.66 -17.06
C TYR A 195 11.13 -2.22 -18.42
N ILE A 196 10.69 -1.51 -19.46
CA ILE A 196 11.00 -1.78 -20.86
C ILE A 196 12.10 -0.83 -21.31
N GLN A 197 13.13 -1.34 -21.99
CA GLN A 197 14.16 -0.52 -22.62
C GLN A 197 14.46 -0.96 -24.06
N ASN A 198 15.13 -0.08 -24.80
CA ASN A 198 15.61 -0.40 -26.14
C ASN A 198 16.60 -1.58 -26.08
N PRO A 199 16.58 -2.49 -27.08
CA PRO A 199 17.58 -3.55 -27.16
C PRO A 199 18.95 -2.95 -27.46
N ALA A 200 20.02 -3.69 -27.14
CA ALA A 200 21.38 -3.29 -27.49
C ALA A 200 21.58 -3.16 -29.01
N LEU A 201 20.91 -4.01 -29.78
CA LEU A 201 20.88 -3.96 -31.24
C LEU A 201 19.45 -4.17 -31.75
N GLN A 202 18.93 -3.17 -32.46
CA GLN A 202 17.63 -3.27 -33.11
C GLN A 202 17.73 -4.04 -34.43
N ILE A 203 16.63 -4.66 -34.85
CA ILE A 203 16.52 -5.25 -36.18
C ILE A 203 16.60 -4.14 -37.24
N PRO A 204 17.51 -4.24 -38.22
CA PRO A 204 17.56 -3.29 -39.33
C PRO A 204 16.26 -3.33 -40.14
N ALA A 205 15.84 -2.19 -40.67
CA ALA A 205 14.71 -2.13 -41.60
C ALA A 205 14.99 -3.01 -42.84
N GLY A 206 13.95 -3.68 -43.33
CA GLY A 206 14.04 -4.57 -44.47
C GLY A 206 12.68 -4.90 -45.07
N ASN A 207 12.71 -5.58 -46.21
CA ASN A 207 11.50 -6.00 -46.91
C ASN A 207 11.01 -7.34 -46.37
N ILE A 208 9.68 -7.50 -46.27
CA ILE A 208 9.04 -8.76 -45.91
C ILE A 208 8.49 -9.37 -47.19
N SER A 209 8.86 -10.61 -47.49
CA SER A 209 8.32 -11.31 -48.67
C SER A 209 6.81 -11.49 -48.53
N SER A 210 6.05 -11.23 -49.60
CA SER A 210 4.62 -11.55 -49.68
C SER A 210 4.31 -13.05 -49.53
N MET A 211 5.33 -13.92 -49.61
CA MET A 211 5.21 -15.34 -49.35
C MET A 211 5.38 -15.73 -47.88
N ALA A 212 5.80 -14.80 -47.00
CA ALA A 212 5.95 -15.03 -45.57
C ALA A 212 4.59 -15.04 -44.88
N THR A 213 3.73 -16.01 -45.19
CA THR A 213 2.30 -16.05 -44.79
C THR A 213 1.98 -17.09 -43.73
N ILE A 214 3.01 -17.76 -43.19
CA ILE A 214 2.87 -18.77 -42.13
C ILE A 214 3.88 -18.51 -41.00
N PRO A 215 3.61 -18.96 -39.76
CA PRO A 215 4.50 -18.73 -38.61
C PRO A 215 5.95 -19.18 -38.83
N GLY A 216 6.17 -20.29 -39.56
CA GLY A 216 7.52 -20.79 -39.85
C GLY A 216 8.35 -19.93 -40.81
N LEU A 217 7.71 -18.98 -41.49
CA LEU A 217 8.35 -18.00 -42.39
C LEU A 217 8.31 -16.58 -41.82
N ALA A 218 7.90 -16.40 -40.55
CA ALA A 218 7.80 -15.09 -39.93
C ALA A 218 9.15 -14.36 -39.93
N VAL A 219 9.12 -13.07 -40.28
CA VAL A 219 10.31 -12.23 -40.41
C VAL A 219 10.48 -11.38 -39.15
N PRO A 220 11.65 -11.38 -38.49
CA PRO A 220 11.93 -10.49 -37.36
C PRO A 220 11.83 -9.03 -37.78
N VAL A 221 11.13 -8.22 -36.99
CA VAL A 221 10.92 -6.80 -37.30
C VAL A 221 11.25 -5.87 -36.14
N PHE A 222 11.26 -6.37 -34.91
CA PHE A 222 11.42 -5.54 -33.72
C PHE A 222 11.97 -6.34 -32.55
N LYS A 223 12.82 -5.69 -31.74
CA LYS A 223 13.34 -6.18 -30.47
C LYS A 223 13.12 -5.18 -29.34
N VAL A 224 13.02 -5.70 -28.12
CA VAL A 224 12.91 -4.96 -26.86
C VAL A 224 13.52 -5.78 -25.73
N SER A 225 14.12 -5.11 -24.74
CA SER A 225 14.52 -5.73 -23.47
C SER A 225 13.49 -5.43 -22.38
N VAL A 226 12.94 -6.49 -21.79
CA VAL A 226 12.12 -6.42 -20.57
C VAL A 226 13.03 -6.73 -19.40
N ASN A 227 13.00 -5.90 -18.36
CA ASN A 227 13.94 -6.00 -17.24
C ASN A 227 13.17 -6.03 -15.95
N ASP A 228 13.69 -6.84 -15.04
CA ASP A 228 13.37 -6.86 -13.62
C ASP A 228 14.55 -6.22 -12.89
N ALA A 229 14.32 -5.17 -12.11
CA ALA A 229 15.44 -4.45 -11.49
C ALA A 229 15.90 -5.08 -10.16
N GLY A 230 15.17 -6.08 -9.65
CA GLY A 230 15.49 -6.89 -8.47
C GLY A 230 15.75 -6.10 -7.20
N THR A 231 15.08 -4.96 -7.01
CA THR A 231 15.47 -4.00 -5.98
C THR A 231 14.86 -4.25 -4.61
N SER A 232 13.94 -5.21 -4.41
CA SER A 232 13.25 -5.32 -3.10
C SER A 232 12.62 -6.66 -2.72
N ASP A 233 12.10 -7.45 -3.65
CA ASP A 233 11.23 -8.59 -3.32
C ASP A 233 11.82 -9.97 -3.64
N GLY A 234 12.89 -10.02 -4.44
CA GLY A 234 13.50 -11.28 -4.86
C GLY A 234 12.59 -12.14 -5.72
N LEU A 235 11.54 -11.55 -6.30
CA LEU A 235 10.53 -12.23 -7.08
C LEU A 235 10.68 -11.86 -8.56
N PRO A 236 10.38 -12.81 -9.47
CA PRO A 236 10.47 -12.52 -10.90
C PRO A 236 9.29 -11.69 -11.40
N THR A 237 9.53 -10.87 -12.43
CA THR A 237 8.48 -10.23 -13.21
C THR A 237 7.70 -11.25 -14.04
N ILE A 238 6.39 -11.37 -13.77
CA ILE A 238 5.46 -12.20 -14.55
C ILE A 238 4.73 -11.33 -15.59
N VAL A 239 5.08 -11.51 -16.87
CA VAL A 239 4.47 -10.72 -17.96
C VAL A 239 3.14 -11.36 -18.36
N THR A 240 2.05 -10.61 -18.22
CA THR A 240 0.69 -11.06 -18.59
C THR A 240 0.15 -10.39 -19.84
N LEU A 241 0.70 -9.23 -20.21
CA LEU A 241 0.25 -8.43 -21.34
C LEU A 241 1.40 -7.63 -21.95
N ILE A 242 1.50 -7.63 -23.28
CA ILE A 242 2.35 -6.68 -24.03
C ILE A 242 1.50 -6.00 -25.09
N THR A 243 1.64 -4.67 -25.25
CA THR A 243 1.03 -3.92 -26.35
C THR A 243 2.09 -3.20 -27.17
N LEU A 244 2.18 -3.54 -28.46
CA LEU A 244 2.93 -2.77 -29.45
C LEU A 244 2.01 -1.71 -30.07
N LYS A 245 2.50 -0.49 -30.26
CA LYS A 245 1.77 0.61 -30.88
C LYS A 245 2.45 1.06 -32.16
N ASN A 246 1.67 1.26 -33.21
CA ASN A 246 2.13 1.90 -34.43
C ASN A 246 2.29 3.40 -34.19
N THR A 247 3.54 3.89 -34.18
CA THR A 247 3.83 5.31 -33.95
C THR A 247 3.69 6.16 -35.20
N LEU A 248 3.49 5.57 -36.39
CA LEU A 248 3.33 6.27 -37.67
C LEU A 248 2.09 5.77 -38.46
N PRO A 249 0.88 5.87 -37.89
CA PRO A 249 -0.32 5.23 -38.46
C PRO A 249 -0.77 5.84 -39.79
N ALA A 250 -0.49 7.12 -40.06
CA ALA A 250 -0.95 7.80 -41.28
C ALA A 250 -0.15 7.42 -42.54
N ASN A 251 1.09 6.94 -42.36
CA ASN A 251 2.02 6.60 -43.45
C ASN A 251 2.47 5.12 -43.39
N GLY A 252 1.82 4.32 -42.54
CA GLY A 252 2.15 2.91 -42.33
C GLY A 252 1.11 1.99 -42.94
N ALA A 253 1.46 0.71 -43.04
CA ALA A 253 0.51 -0.33 -43.37
C ALA A 253 -0.62 -0.39 -42.31
N ASP A 254 -1.84 -0.70 -42.75
CA ASP A 254 -2.91 -1.10 -41.84
C ASP A 254 -2.57 -2.48 -41.28
N TRP A 255 -2.15 -2.51 -40.01
CA TRP A 255 -1.68 -3.73 -39.38
C TRP A 255 -2.77 -4.81 -39.31
N GLN A 256 -4.04 -4.43 -39.19
CA GLN A 256 -5.14 -5.39 -39.09
C GLN A 256 -5.35 -6.16 -40.40
N THR A 257 -5.18 -5.50 -41.53
CA THR A 257 -5.38 -6.11 -42.85
C THR A 257 -4.09 -6.66 -43.46
N THR A 258 -2.92 -6.20 -43.00
CA THR A 258 -1.61 -6.61 -43.55
C THR A 258 -1.00 -7.79 -42.79
N ILE A 259 -1.10 -7.82 -41.45
CA ILE A 259 -0.42 -8.80 -40.60
C ILE A 259 -1.39 -9.94 -40.25
N GLN A 260 -1.05 -11.17 -40.62
CA GLN A 260 -1.83 -12.35 -40.25
C GLN A 260 -1.58 -12.76 -38.80
N GLY A 261 -0.34 -12.63 -38.35
CA GLY A 261 0.05 -12.97 -37.00
C GLY A 261 1.48 -12.57 -36.67
N VAL A 262 1.81 -12.75 -35.39
CA VAL A 262 3.12 -12.45 -34.82
C VAL A 262 3.59 -13.66 -34.01
N THR A 263 4.87 -13.95 -34.08
CA THR A 263 5.56 -14.89 -33.19
C THR A 263 6.55 -14.12 -32.32
N ILE A 264 6.74 -14.56 -31.09
CA ILE A 264 7.66 -13.95 -30.13
C ILE A 264 8.68 -15.00 -29.72
N LYS A 265 9.95 -14.60 -29.64
CA LYS A 265 11.03 -15.39 -29.05
C LYS A 265 11.71 -14.62 -27.94
N ASN A 266 12.07 -15.31 -26.86
CA ASN A 266 13.01 -14.84 -25.84
C ASN A 266 14.39 -15.46 -26.15
N GLY A 267 15.30 -14.67 -26.70
CA GLY A 267 16.52 -15.19 -27.33
C GLY A 267 16.19 -16.17 -28.46
N ILE A 268 16.54 -17.45 -28.28
CA ILE A 268 16.24 -18.52 -29.26
C ILE A 268 14.92 -19.25 -28.99
N ASN A 269 14.36 -19.11 -27.78
CA ASN A 269 13.23 -19.91 -27.32
C ASN A 269 11.91 -19.26 -27.73
N PRO A 270 10.95 -20.00 -28.30
CA PRO A 270 9.63 -19.46 -28.57
C PRO A 270 8.90 -19.14 -27.26
N VAL A 271 8.12 -18.06 -27.26
CA VAL A 271 7.22 -17.68 -26.16
C VAL A 271 5.81 -18.09 -26.54
N ASN A 272 5.12 -18.80 -25.64
CA ASN A 272 3.72 -19.17 -25.84
C ASN A 272 2.83 -17.94 -25.68
N ILE A 273 1.98 -17.67 -26.66
CA ILE A 273 1.04 -16.55 -26.62
C ILE A 273 -0.36 -17.13 -26.46
N LEU A 274 -1.08 -16.76 -25.40
CA LEU A 274 -2.44 -17.22 -25.15
C LEU A 274 -3.42 -16.58 -26.14
N GLN A 275 -3.26 -15.29 -26.41
CA GLN A 275 -4.09 -14.55 -27.34
C GLN A 275 -3.31 -13.42 -28.01
N THR A 276 -3.53 -13.25 -29.31
CA THR A 276 -3.03 -12.10 -30.09
C THR A 276 -4.22 -11.34 -30.66
N ASN A 277 -4.30 -10.03 -30.40
CA ASN A 277 -5.29 -9.13 -30.99
C ASN A 277 -4.55 -8.08 -31.84
N ILE A 278 -4.78 -8.09 -33.15
CA ILE A 278 -4.20 -7.13 -34.10
C ILE A 278 -5.28 -6.13 -34.49
N ASN A 279 -5.02 -4.86 -34.23
CA ASN A 279 -5.82 -3.72 -34.66
C ASN A 279 -4.98 -2.84 -35.59
N ILE A 280 -5.62 -1.88 -36.26
CA ILE A 280 -4.97 -0.98 -37.23
C ILE A 280 -3.68 -0.33 -36.72
N ASN A 281 -3.65 0.06 -35.43
CA ASN A 281 -2.54 0.82 -34.82
C ASN A 281 -1.88 0.12 -33.64
N SER A 282 -2.22 -1.15 -33.36
CA SER A 282 -1.65 -1.84 -32.20
C SER A 282 -1.76 -3.34 -32.30
N ILE A 283 -0.81 -4.04 -31.68
CA ILE A 283 -0.88 -5.48 -31.47
C ILE A 283 -0.79 -5.74 -29.97
N THR A 284 -1.79 -6.42 -29.42
CA THR A 284 -1.81 -6.80 -28.00
C THR A 284 -1.66 -8.31 -27.88
N PHE A 285 -0.73 -8.72 -27.02
CA PHE A 285 -0.47 -10.10 -26.64
C PHE A 285 -0.90 -10.32 -25.21
N THR A 286 -1.62 -11.41 -24.96
CA THR A 286 -1.93 -11.91 -23.62
C THR A 286 -1.19 -13.22 -23.40
N PHE A 287 -0.63 -13.40 -22.22
CA PHE A 287 0.14 -14.57 -21.81
C PHE A 287 -0.53 -15.24 -20.61
N ALA A 288 -0.44 -16.57 -20.49
CA ALA A 288 -0.78 -17.20 -19.22
C ALA A 288 0.32 -16.93 -18.20
N SER A 289 -0.02 -16.97 -16.91
CA SER A 289 0.99 -16.86 -15.85
C SER A 289 2.03 -17.96 -16.03
N GLY A 290 3.30 -17.57 -16.13
CA GLY A 290 4.43 -18.49 -16.34
C GLY A 290 4.91 -18.65 -17.78
N ASP A 291 4.16 -18.20 -18.80
CA ASP A 291 4.60 -18.31 -20.20
C ASP A 291 5.73 -17.34 -20.56
N LEU A 292 5.81 -16.20 -19.86
CA LEU A 292 6.88 -15.23 -19.97
C LEU A 292 7.26 -14.70 -18.59
N VAL A 293 8.36 -15.22 -18.06
CA VAL A 293 8.91 -14.91 -16.74
C VAL A 293 10.28 -14.29 -16.92
N ILE A 294 10.50 -13.12 -16.32
CA ILE A 294 11.82 -12.50 -16.24
C ILE A 294 12.33 -12.77 -14.83
N PRO A 295 13.44 -13.52 -14.67
CA PRO A 295 14.01 -13.75 -13.35
C PRO A 295 14.33 -12.45 -12.62
N ASP A 296 14.29 -12.50 -11.29
CA ASP A 296 14.70 -11.40 -10.41
C ASP A 296 16.11 -10.91 -10.77
N ASN A 297 16.26 -9.59 -10.89
CA ASN A 297 17.52 -8.92 -11.28
C ASN A 297 18.09 -9.41 -12.64
N ASP A 298 17.21 -9.73 -13.59
CA ASP A 298 17.60 -10.18 -14.93
C ASP A 298 16.77 -9.49 -16.02
N SER A 299 17.07 -9.83 -17.28
CA SER A 299 16.43 -9.26 -18.45
C SER A 299 16.12 -10.33 -19.50
N ALA A 300 15.07 -10.11 -20.27
CA ALA A 300 14.75 -10.89 -21.45
C ALA A 300 14.74 -10.02 -22.70
N GLU A 301 15.49 -10.44 -23.71
CA GLU A 301 15.44 -9.85 -25.04
C GLU A 301 14.37 -10.54 -25.88
N LEU A 302 13.27 -9.83 -26.11
CA LEU A 302 12.14 -10.31 -26.91
C LEU A 302 12.31 -9.89 -28.36
N THR A 303 12.22 -10.87 -29.27
CA THR A 303 12.19 -10.64 -30.71
C THR A 303 10.79 -10.91 -31.25
N PHE A 304 10.19 -9.91 -31.88
CA PHE A 304 8.88 -9.98 -32.53
C PHE A 304 9.08 -10.21 -34.02
N SER A 305 8.44 -11.26 -34.54
CA SER A 305 8.48 -11.61 -35.96
C SER A 305 7.08 -11.68 -36.52
N VAL A 306 6.84 -11.08 -37.68
CA VAL A 306 5.51 -11.00 -38.31
C VAL A 306 5.44 -11.92 -39.52
N PHE A 307 4.25 -12.43 -39.81
CA PHE A 307 3.92 -13.07 -41.08
C PHE A 307 2.64 -12.44 -41.63
N LEU A 308 2.59 -12.29 -42.95
CA LEU A 308 1.62 -11.45 -43.64
C LEU A 308 0.34 -12.23 -43.98
N ASN A 309 -0.74 -11.50 -44.22
CA ASN A 309 -1.96 -12.08 -44.77
C ASN A 309 -1.74 -12.61 -46.18
N ASN A 310 -2.38 -13.74 -46.51
CA ASN A 310 -2.29 -14.37 -47.83
C ASN A 310 -3.27 -13.78 -48.86
N MET A 311 -4.04 -12.77 -48.47
CA MET A 311 -5.03 -12.09 -49.31
C MET A 311 -4.92 -10.57 -49.14
N GLY A 312 -5.15 -9.83 -50.22
CA GLY A 312 -5.28 -8.37 -50.17
C GLY A 312 -3.98 -7.58 -50.15
N LEU A 313 -2.81 -8.24 -50.27
CA LEU A 313 -1.53 -7.55 -50.45
C LEU A 313 -1.30 -7.25 -51.94
N THR A 314 -1.22 -5.97 -52.30
CA THR A 314 -0.74 -5.53 -53.61
C THR A 314 0.79 -5.55 -53.62
N ASP A 315 1.40 -6.16 -54.64
CA ASP A 315 2.86 -6.16 -54.80
C ASP A 315 3.41 -4.73 -54.93
N SER A 316 4.58 -4.48 -54.34
CA SER A 316 5.33 -3.21 -54.41
C SER A 316 4.70 -1.97 -53.72
N SER A 317 4.11 -2.14 -52.54
CA SER A 317 3.82 -1.04 -51.59
C SER A 317 4.88 -0.88 -50.52
#